data_AF-M1EN85-F1
#
_entry.id   AF-M1EN85-F1
#
_cell.length_a   1.000
_cell.length_b   1.000
_cell.length_c   1.000
_cell.angle_alpha   90.00
_cell.angle_beta   90.00
_cell.angle_gamma   90.00
#
_symmetry.space_group_name_H-M   'P 1'
#
loop_
_entity.id
_entity.type
_entity.pdbx_description
1 polymer ?
#
loop_
_entity_poly.entity_id
_entity_poly.type
_entity_poly.pdbx_seq_one_letter_code
_entity_poly.pdbx_strand_id
1 'polypeptide(L)' 'RNLSRIQQRNGVIITTYQMLINNWQQLSSLNGQEFVWDYVILDEAHKIKTSSTKSAICARAVPARNRILLTGTP' A
#
# COMPACT_ATOMS: atom_id res chain seq x y z
N ARG A 1 -13.29 -1.44 -11.00
CA ARG A 1 -14.19 -2.63 -10.93
C ARG A 1 -13.57 -3.80 -10.18
N ASN A 2 -12.28 -4.14 -10.36
CA ASN A 2 -11.65 -5.23 -9.62
C ASN A 2 -11.27 -4.86 -8.17
N LEU A 3 -10.78 -3.63 -7.94
CA LEU A 3 -10.39 -3.16 -6.61
C LEU A 3 -11.52 -3.24 -5.58
N SER A 4 -12.72 -2.75 -5.92
CA SER A 4 -13.89 -2.81 -5.02
C SER A 4 -14.28 -4.24 -4.66
N ARG A 5 -14.18 -5.19 -5.60
CA ARG A 5 -14.45 -6.60 -5.34
C ARG A 5 -13.42 -7.20 -4.37
N ILE A 6 -12.14 -6.83 -4.52
CA ILE A 6 -11.06 -7.28 -3.64
C ILE A 6 -11.26 -6.75 -2.22
N GLN A 7 -11.56 -5.45 -2.08
CA GLN A 7 -11.81 -4.79 -0.79
C GLN A 7 -13.04 -5.37 -0.06
N GLN A 8 -14.04 -5.87 -0.80
CA GLN A 8 -15.28 -6.42 -0.23
C GLN A 8 -15.27 -7.94 0.02
N ARG A 9 -14.29 -8.68 -0.54
CA ARG A 9 -14.27 -10.16 -0.50
C ARG A 9 -12.94 -10.72 0.01
N ASN A 10 -12.32 -10.05 0.98
CA ASN A 10 -11.07 -10.50 1.63
C ASN A 10 -9.97 -10.86 0.62
N GLY A 11 -9.80 -10.05 -0.43
CA GLY A 11 -8.82 -10.33 -1.47
C GLY A 11 -7.44 -9.74 -1.19
N VAL A 12 -6.50 -10.08 -2.06
CA VAL A 12 -5.11 -9.60 -2.02
C VAL A 12 -4.83 -8.77 -3.27
N ILE A 13 -4.02 -7.72 -3.11
CA ILE A 13 -3.49 -6.92 -4.22
C ILE A 13 -1.98 -7.07 -4.22
N ILE A 14 -1.45 -7.43 -5.39
CA ILE A 14 -0.01 -7.38 -5.67
C ILE A 14 0.21 -6.27 -6.68
N THR A 15 1.12 -5.35 -6.36
CA THR A 15 1.35 -4.16 -7.17
C THR A 15 2.81 -3.71 -7.06
N THR A 16 3.24 -2.85 -7.98
CA THR A 16 4.58 -2.25 -7.95
C THR A 16 4.59 -0.93 -7.20
N TYR A 17 5.77 -0.46 -6.77
CA TYR A 17 5.91 0.87 -6.16
C TYR A 17 5.40 1.99 -7.07
N GLN A 18 5.62 1.91 -8.38
CA GLN A 18 5.12 2.91 -9.32
C GLN A 18 3.58 2.96 -9.33
N MET A 19 2.94 1.79 -9.33
CA MET A 19 1.49 1.68 -9.26
C MET A 19 0.94 2.15 -7.92
N LEU A 20 1.65 1.91 -6.81
CA LEU A 20 1.32 2.45 -5.49
C LEU A 20 1.33 3.98 -5.51
N ILE A 21 2.40 4.61 -6.02
CA ILE A 21 2.53 6.07 -6.10
C ILE A 21 1.39 6.67 -6.92
N ASN A 22 1.03 6.03 -8.04
CA ASN A 22 0.00 6.55 -8.93
C ASN A 22 -1.43 6.35 -8.39
N ASN A 23 -1.66 5.34 -7.55
CA ASN A 23 -3.02 4.91 -7.17
C ASN A 23 -3.28 4.87 -5.66
N TRP A 24 -2.39 5.39 -4.81
CA TRP A 24 -2.51 5.30 -3.35
C TRP A 24 -3.87 5.80 -2.83
N GLN A 25 -4.43 6.89 -3.38
CA GLN A 25 -5.73 7.42 -2.97
C GLN A 25 -6.88 6.43 -3.19
N GLN A 26 -6.83 5.68 -4.30
CA GLN A 26 -7.81 4.65 -4.60
C GLN A 26 -7.64 3.44 -3.66
N LEU A 27 -6.40 3.11 -3.31
CA LEU A 27 -6.10 2.03 -2.36
C LEU A 27 -6.49 2.39 -0.92
N SER A 28 -6.50 3.67 -0.57
CA SER A 28 -6.87 4.20 0.75
C SER A 28 -8.37 4.43 0.95
N SER A 29 -9.21 4.20 -0.06
CA SER A 29 -10.64 4.50 0.02
C SER A 29 -11.54 3.41 -0.57
N LEU A 30 -12.74 3.31 0.00
CA LEU A 30 -13.83 2.48 -0.51
C LEU A 30 -15.14 3.25 -0.32
N ASN A 31 -15.88 3.49 -1.40
CA ASN A 31 -17.15 4.22 -1.38
C ASN A 31 -17.06 5.61 -0.72
N GLY A 32 -15.94 6.32 -0.91
CA GLY A 32 -15.72 7.66 -0.35
C GLY A 32 -15.35 7.67 1.14
N GLN A 33 -15.22 6.50 1.78
CA GLN A 33 -14.74 6.36 3.14
C GLN A 33 -13.30 5.83 3.14
N GLU A 34 -12.59 6.05 4.25
CA GLU A 34 -11.27 5.46 4.44
C GLU A 34 -11.36 3.93 4.44
N PHE A 35 -10.45 3.27 3.71
CA PHE A 35 -10.31 1.83 3.71
C PHE A 35 -9.01 1.45 4.40
N VAL A 36 -9.12 0.66 5.48
CA VAL A 36 -7.97 0.19 6.26
C VAL A 36 -7.66 -1.25 5.90
N TRP A 37 -6.47 -1.47 5.36
CA TRP A 37 -5.96 -2.82 5.06
C TRP A 37 -5.58 -3.56 6.34
N ASP A 38 -5.76 -4.87 6.36
CA ASP A 38 -5.24 -5.69 7.47
C ASP A 38 -3.71 -5.69 7.46
N TYR A 39 -3.10 -5.76 6.27
CA TYR A 39 -1.67 -5.80 6.06
C TYR A 39 -1.24 -4.99 4.83
N VAL A 40 -0.11 -4.29 4.98
CA VAL A 40 0.70 -3.79 3.86
C VAL A 40 2.10 -4.39 3.98
N ILE A 41 2.52 -5.14 2.96
CA ILE A 41 3.83 -5.79 2.90
C ILE A 41 4.63 -5.12 1.78
N LEU A 42 5.78 -4.55 2.14
CA LEU A 42 6.66 -3.85 1.20
C LEU A 42 7.94 -4.66 1.03
N ASP A 43 8.07 -5.26 -0.14
CA ASP A 43 9.25 -6.00 -0.53
C ASP A 43 10.36 -5.07 -1.04
N GLU A 44 11.61 -5.48 -0.89
CA GLU A 44 12.81 -4.66 -1.12
C GLU A 44 12.70 -3.27 -0.48
N ALA A 45 12.33 -3.24 0.80
CA ALA A 45 12.02 -2.03 1.56
C ALA A 45 13.18 -1.03 1.66
N HIS A 46 14.41 -1.43 1.30
CA HIS A 46 15.51 -0.49 1.11
C HIS A 46 15.18 0.63 0.12
N LYS A 47 14.27 0.39 -0.86
CA LYS A 47 13.78 1.38 -1.83
C LYS A 47 12.96 2.53 -1.22
N ILE A 48 12.52 2.40 0.03
CA ILE A 48 11.70 3.39 0.74
C ILE A 48 12.31 3.87 2.06
N LYS A 49 13.61 3.61 2.27
CA LYS A 49 14.37 4.07 3.45
C LYS A 49 14.26 5.58 3.66
N THR A 50 14.34 6.35 2.57
CA THR A 50 14.26 7.80 2.64
C THR A 50 12.82 8.26 2.76
N SER A 51 12.46 8.75 3.95
CA SER A 51 11.10 9.18 4.30
C SER A 51 10.55 10.27 3.38
N SER A 52 11.38 11.13 2.79
CA SER A 52 10.94 12.19 1.87
C SER A 52 10.62 11.71 0.45
N THR A 53 10.91 10.45 0.11
CA THR A 53 10.60 9.93 -1.23
C THR A 53 9.09 9.80 -1.41
N LYS A 54 8.60 10.09 -2.63
CA LYS A 54 7.19 9.91 -2.99
C LYS A 54 6.70 8.50 -2.67
N SER A 55 7.53 7.49 -2.96
CA SER A 55 7.24 6.08 -2.62
C SER A 55 6.97 5.89 -1.13
N ALA A 56 7.82 6.41 -0.27
CA ALA A 56 7.67 6.28 1.18
C ALA A 56 6.45 7.06 1.72
N ILE A 57 6.18 8.25 1.16
CA ILE A 57 5.02 9.07 1.51
C ILE A 57 3.72 8.35 1.10
N CYS A 58 3.61 7.90 -0.15
CA CYS A 58 2.44 7.18 -0.66
C CYS A 58 2.22 5.86 0.06
N ALA A 59 3.29 5.11 0.36
CA ALA A 59 3.18 3.86 1.12
C ALA A 59 2.64 4.07 2.55
N ARG A 60 3.04 5.15 3.22
CA ARG A 60 2.49 5.53 4.54
C ARG A 60 1.05 6.04 4.45
N ALA A 61 0.69 6.70 3.36
CA ALA A 61 -0.65 7.23 3.14
C ALA A 61 -1.72 6.16 2.88
N VAL A 62 -1.33 4.90 2.59
CA VAL A 62 -2.27 3.76 2.56
C VAL A 62 -2.50 3.27 3.99
N PRO A 63 -3.73 3.38 4.54
CA PRO A 63 -4.03 2.95 5.91
C PRO A 63 -3.94 1.43 6.05
N ALA A 64 -3.28 0.98 7.10
CA ALA A 64 -3.13 -0.45 7.38
C ALA A 64 -2.96 -0.70 8.89
N ARG A 65 -3.54 -1.80 9.39
CA ARG A 65 -3.40 -2.23 10.80
C ARG A 65 -2.00 -2.75 11.09
N ASN A 66 -1.46 -3.55 10.17
CA ASN A 66 -0.13 -4.14 10.29
C ASN A 66 0.71 -3.80 9.06
N ARG A 67 2.01 -3.57 9.27
CA ARG A 67 2.96 -3.25 8.20
C ARG A 67 4.20 -4.12 8.32
N ILE A 68 4.59 -4.76 7.23
CA ILE A 68 5.78 -5.61 7.16
C ILE A 68 6.70 -5.02 6.09
N LEU A 69 7.97 -4.87 6.45
CA LEU A 69 9.04 -4.41 5.57
C LEU A 69 10.00 -5.59 5.37
N LEU A 70 10.11 -6.07 4.14
CA LEU A 70 11.04 -7.13 3.78
C LEU A 70 12.21 -6.49 3.04
N THR A 71 13.44 -6.74 3.50
CA THR A 71 14.64 -6.19 2.87
C THR A 71 15.81 -7.15 3.06
N GLY A 72 16.54 -7.44 1.99
CA GLY A 72 17.80 -8.19 2.06
C GLY A 72 18.97 -7.36 2.58
N THR A 73 18.81 -6.05 2.66
CA THR A 73 19.82 -5.10 3.14
C THR A 73 19.29 -4.32 4.35
N PRO A 74 19.86 -4.50 5.56
CA PRO A 74 19.52 -3.72 6.74
C PRO A 74 19.77 -2.23 6.56
#